data_AF-A0A2V7MTE5-F1
#
_entry.id   AF-A0A2V7MTE5-F1
#
_cell.length_a   1.000
_cell.length_b   1.000
_cell.length_c   1.000
_cell.angle_alpha   90.00
_cell.angle_beta   90.00
_cell.angle_gamma   90.00
#
_symmetry.space_group_name_H-M   'P 1'
#
loop_
_entity.id
_entity.type
_entity.pdbx_description
1 polymer ?
#
loop_
_entity_poly.entity_id
_entity_poly.type
_entity_poly.pdbx_seq_one_letter_code
_entity_poly.pdbx_strand_id
1 'polypeptide(L)'
;MRTFEDRAEALAHFFLRAGEAPRLIAYDDAVGLPLDQALAALEWTAQVGILAAEDLVHAARLGPDSAAIVVERRDGDARVFVYFGPRMDAPPADPYEGTLLYDEPGVRSYIFAQRGHAIAHFLRATHGLGAALSLLSRRAPELRHIRRWTQALFTEPAVGRSTQLLAGWFATSGAGFLFIPADADEPFAYFEVAIEG
;
A
#
# COMPACT_ATOMS: atom_id res chain seq x y z
N MET A 1 2.97 20.01 -8.36
CA MET A 1 2.07 19.11 -9.09
C MET A 1 2.44 19.11 -10.56
N ARG A 2 2.45 17.94 -11.20
CA ARG A 2 2.67 17.79 -12.65
C ARG A 2 1.57 16.89 -13.22
N THR A 3 1.06 17.19 -14.41
CA THR A 3 -0.03 16.46 -15.05
C THR A 3 0.42 15.80 -16.36
N PHE A 4 -0.27 14.72 -16.75
CA PHE A 4 0.03 13.95 -17.97
C PHE A 4 -1.27 13.44 -18.59
N GLU A 5 -1.44 13.64 -19.90
CA GLU A 5 -2.58 13.06 -20.64
C GLU A 5 -2.37 11.56 -20.88
N ASP A 6 -1.11 11.14 -21.07
CA ASP A 6 -0.76 9.74 -21.35
C ASP A 6 -0.25 9.01 -20.10
N ARG A 7 -0.77 7.78 -19.91
CA ARG A 7 -0.40 6.91 -18.80
C ARG A 7 1.06 6.52 -18.84
N ALA A 8 1.61 6.20 -20.01
CA ALA A 8 2.99 5.74 -20.12
C ALA A 8 3.97 6.86 -19.80
N GLU A 9 3.70 8.09 -20.22
CA GLU A 9 4.46 9.27 -19.83
C GLU A 9 4.41 9.52 -18.31
N ALA A 10 3.22 9.40 -17.71
CA ALA A 10 3.04 9.57 -16.27
C ALA A 10 3.86 8.54 -15.47
N LEU A 11 3.80 7.26 -15.86
CA LEU A 11 4.57 6.18 -15.24
C LEU A 11 6.07 6.34 -15.48
N ALA A 12 6.49 6.71 -16.69
CA ALA A 12 7.90 6.96 -17.00
C ALA A 12 8.47 8.08 -16.11
N HIS A 13 7.71 9.18 -15.96
CA HIS A 13 8.06 10.25 -15.03
C HIS A 13 8.15 9.73 -13.59
N PHE A 14 7.15 8.99 -13.12
CA PHE A 14 7.14 8.40 -11.78
C PHE A 14 8.39 7.54 -11.52
N PHE A 15 8.73 6.61 -12.42
CA PHE A 15 9.87 5.72 -12.24
C PHE A 15 11.20 6.48 -12.25
N LEU A 16 11.32 7.51 -13.09
CA LEU A 16 12.50 8.38 -13.11
C LEU A 16 12.68 9.11 -11.77
N ARG A 17 11.59 9.66 -11.21
CA ARG A 17 11.63 10.37 -9.92
C ARG A 17 11.83 9.44 -8.74
N ALA A 18 11.25 8.25 -8.78
CA ALA A 18 11.39 7.24 -7.73
C ALA A 18 12.84 6.75 -7.60
N GLY A 19 13.60 6.67 -8.70
CA GLY A 19 14.98 6.17 -8.69
C GLY A 19 15.07 4.78 -8.06
N GLU A 20 15.78 4.64 -6.93
CA GLU A 20 15.86 3.38 -6.16
C GLU A 20 14.89 3.32 -4.96
N ALA A 21 14.06 4.35 -4.74
CA ALA A 21 13.18 4.42 -3.59
C ALA A 21 12.20 3.22 -3.52
N PRO A 22 11.88 2.73 -2.31
CA PRO A 22 10.80 1.77 -2.12
C PRO A 22 9.48 2.29 -2.67
N ARG A 23 8.66 1.43 -3.28
CA ARG A 23 7.43 1.87 -3.95
C ARG A 23 6.30 0.85 -3.87
N LEU A 24 5.08 1.35 -3.95
CA LEU A 24 3.85 0.61 -4.18
C LEU A 24 3.29 0.97 -5.55
N ILE A 25 2.74 -0.02 -6.24
CA ILE A 25 2.09 0.14 -7.54
C ILE A 25 0.74 -0.55 -7.45
N ALA A 26 -0.31 0.09 -7.94
CA ALA A 26 -1.64 -0.50 -8.02
C ALA A 26 -1.58 -1.83 -8.80
N TYR A 27 -2.27 -2.84 -8.27
CA TYR A 27 -2.37 -4.14 -8.93
C TYR A 27 -3.24 -4.05 -10.19
N ASP A 28 -4.34 -3.30 -10.07
CA ASP A 28 -5.20 -2.90 -11.19
C ASP A 28 -5.00 -1.39 -11.40
N ASP A 29 -4.38 -1.03 -12.52
CA ASP A 29 -4.01 0.34 -12.85
C ASP A 29 -5.16 1.17 -13.43
N ALA A 30 -6.32 0.55 -13.69
CA ALA A 30 -7.54 1.26 -14.04
C ALA A 30 -8.35 1.65 -12.79
N VAL A 31 -8.19 0.91 -11.69
CA VAL A 31 -8.91 1.16 -10.43
C VAL A 31 -8.08 1.98 -9.44
N GLY A 32 -6.79 1.65 -9.28
CA GLY A 32 -5.92 2.29 -8.29
C GLY A 32 -6.21 1.88 -6.85
N LEU A 33 -5.46 2.43 -5.89
CA LEU A 33 -5.69 2.28 -4.45
C LEU A 33 -6.34 3.57 -3.91
N PRO A 34 -7.52 3.52 -3.27
CA PRO A 34 -8.14 4.71 -2.68
C PRO A 34 -7.36 5.18 -1.45
N LEU A 35 -6.51 6.20 -1.64
CA LEU A 35 -5.47 6.58 -0.68
C LEU A 35 -6.00 7.44 0.48
N ASP A 36 -7.10 8.14 0.29
CA ASP A 36 -7.81 8.86 1.34
C ASP A 36 -8.35 7.89 2.41
N GLN A 37 -8.92 6.77 1.99
CA GLN A 37 -9.35 5.68 2.88
C GLN A 37 -8.16 4.98 3.53
N ALA A 38 -7.04 4.91 2.81
CA ALA A 38 -5.81 4.33 3.32
C ALA A 38 -5.31 5.01 4.59
N LEU A 39 -5.41 6.34 4.67
CA LEU A 39 -4.91 7.08 5.82
C LEU A 39 -5.65 6.69 7.12
N ALA A 40 -6.98 6.68 7.09
CA ALA A 40 -7.80 6.34 8.26
C ALA A 40 -7.51 4.92 8.77
N ALA A 41 -7.39 3.95 7.87
CA ALA A 41 -7.07 2.57 8.22
C ALA A 41 -5.66 2.41 8.80
N LEU A 42 -4.68 3.16 8.27
CA LEU A 42 -3.33 3.16 8.79
C LEU A 42 -3.23 3.80 10.17
N GLU A 43 -4.03 4.82 10.48
CA GLU A 43 -4.04 5.45 11.81
C GLU A 43 -4.67 4.53 12.87
N TRP A 44 -5.80 3.90 12.54
CA TRP A 44 -6.46 2.95 13.44
C TRP A 44 -5.57 1.76 13.79
N THR A 45 -4.92 1.15 12.80
CA THR A 45 -4.01 0.02 13.02
C THR A 45 -2.78 0.39 13.86
N ALA A 46 -2.37 1.66 13.85
CA ALA A 46 -1.30 2.16 14.73
C ALA A 46 -1.76 2.18 16.19
N GLN A 47 -2.98 2.69 16.43
CA GLN A 47 -3.53 2.85 17.78
C GLN A 47 -3.77 1.49 18.47
N VAL A 48 -4.22 0.49 17.71
CA VAL A 48 -4.46 -0.87 18.24
C VAL A 48 -3.16 -1.69 18.36
N GLY A 49 -2.05 -1.22 17.79
CA GLY A 49 -0.74 -1.89 17.88
C GLY A 49 -0.60 -3.15 17.01
N ILE A 50 -1.48 -3.33 16.03
CA ILE A 50 -1.44 -4.50 15.11
C ILE A 50 -0.24 -4.38 14.16
N LEU A 51 0.04 -3.18 13.66
CA LEU A 51 1.13 -2.90 12.72
C LEU A 51 2.23 -2.06 13.37
N ALA A 52 3.48 -2.51 13.21
CA ALA A 52 4.66 -1.79 13.70
C ALA A 52 5.10 -0.72 12.68
N ALA A 53 5.70 0.37 13.17
CA ALA A 53 6.15 1.47 12.31
C ALA A 53 7.24 1.04 11.30
N GLU A 54 8.02 0.02 11.66
CA GLU A 54 9.12 -0.56 10.90
C GLU A 54 8.67 -1.68 9.94
N ASP A 55 7.40 -2.08 9.98
CA ASP A 55 6.85 -3.11 9.08
C ASP A 55 7.08 -2.69 7.62
N LEU A 56 7.62 -3.60 6.80
CA LEU A 56 7.76 -3.37 5.36
C LEU A 56 6.50 -3.81 4.64
N VAL A 57 5.82 -2.88 3.97
CA VAL A 57 4.51 -3.13 3.34
C VAL A 57 4.70 -3.73 1.95
N HIS A 58 4.35 -5.01 1.82
CA HIS A 58 4.45 -5.75 0.55
C HIS A 58 3.19 -5.72 -0.30
N ALA A 59 2.03 -5.62 0.35
CA ALA A 59 0.73 -5.48 -0.29
C ALA A 59 -0.23 -4.74 0.65
N ALA A 60 -1.11 -3.91 0.11
CA ALA A 60 -2.16 -3.27 0.87
C ALA A 60 -3.41 -3.08 0.01
N ARG A 61 -4.58 -3.32 0.58
CA ARG A 61 -5.89 -2.90 0.06
C ARG A 61 -6.62 -2.24 1.21
N LEU A 62 -7.06 -1.01 1.00
CA LEU A 62 -7.70 -0.21 2.04
C LEU A 62 -9.01 0.25 1.43
N GLY A 63 -10.12 -0.31 1.91
CA GLY A 63 -11.48 0.05 1.49
C GLY A 63 -12.21 0.82 2.60
N PRO A 64 -13.45 1.28 2.33
CA PRO A 64 -14.19 2.10 3.28
C PRO A 64 -14.57 1.32 4.55
N ASP A 65 -14.88 0.03 4.40
CA ASP A 65 -15.37 -0.83 5.48
C ASP A 65 -14.38 -1.95 5.85
N SER A 66 -13.33 -2.16 5.05
CA SER A 66 -12.41 -3.29 5.25
C SER A 66 -11.01 -3.01 4.72
N ALA A 67 -10.01 -3.52 5.42
CA ALA A 67 -8.59 -3.31 5.11
C ALA A 67 -7.84 -4.63 5.19
N ALA A 68 -6.94 -4.86 4.24
CA ALA A 68 -6.04 -6.00 4.22
C ALA A 68 -4.62 -5.53 3.90
N ILE A 69 -3.61 -6.17 4.50
CA ILE A 69 -2.21 -5.80 4.33
C ILE A 69 -1.31 -7.03 4.49
N VAL A 70 -0.22 -7.05 3.74
CA VAL A 70 0.90 -7.99 3.93
C VAL A 70 2.13 -7.19 4.33
N VAL A 71 2.71 -7.53 5.47
CA VAL A 71 3.92 -6.90 5.98
C VAL A 71 5.05 -7.92 6.16
N GLU A 72 6.29 -7.49 6.02
CA GLU A 72 7.47 -8.26 6.43
C GLU A 72 7.95 -7.78 7.79
N ARG A 73 8.20 -8.74 8.68
CA ARG A 73 8.78 -8.57 10.01
C ARG A 73 10.07 -9.35 10.14
N ARG A 74 10.97 -8.85 10.98
CA ARG A 74 12.11 -9.63 11.48
C ARG A 74 11.65 -10.42 12.69
N ASP A 75 11.96 -11.71 12.69
CA ASP A 75 11.77 -12.62 13.81
C ASP A 75 13.11 -13.30 14.09
N GLY A 76 13.88 -12.71 15.02
CA GLY A 76 15.30 -13.01 15.17
C GLY A 76 16.08 -12.74 13.87
N ASP A 77 16.78 -13.77 13.37
CA ASP A 77 17.51 -13.73 12.09
C ASP A 77 16.61 -14.02 10.87
N ALA A 78 15.39 -14.51 11.11
CA ALA A 78 14.45 -14.84 10.06
C ALA A 78 13.61 -13.64 9.64
N ARG A 79 13.08 -13.70 8.42
CA ARG A 79 12.05 -12.79 7.91
C ARG A 79 10.76 -13.57 7.76
N VAL A 80 9.68 -12.99 8.25
CA VAL A 80 8.35 -13.58 8.14
C VAL A 80 7.41 -12.58 7.50
N PHE A 81 6.44 -13.09 6.74
CA PHE A 81 5.46 -12.29 6.05
C PHE A 81 4.10 -12.51 6.69
N VAL A 82 3.47 -11.46 7.16
CA VAL A 82 2.22 -11.54 7.92
C VAL A 82 1.12 -10.88 7.11
N TYR A 83 0.09 -11.65 6.80
CA TYR A 83 -1.17 -11.13 6.30
C TYR A 83 -2.05 -10.73 7.47
N PHE A 84 -2.65 -9.54 7.40
CA PHE A 84 -3.77 -9.12 8.23
C PHE A 84 -4.93 -8.75 7.32
N GLY A 85 -6.14 -9.15 7.66
CA GLY A 85 -7.33 -8.70 6.95
C GLY A 85 -8.62 -9.07 7.64
N PRO A 86 -9.76 -8.76 7.02
CA PRO A 86 -11.07 -8.96 7.62
C PRO A 86 -11.32 -10.44 7.85
N ARG A 87 -11.80 -10.82 9.03
CA ARG A 87 -12.04 -12.23 9.37
C ARG A 87 -12.98 -12.93 8.39
N MET A 88 -14.01 -12.22 7.91
CA MET A 88 -15.01 -12.74 6.97
C MET A 88 -14.45 -12.98 5.57
N ASP A 89 -13.47 -12.17 5.16
CA ASP A 89 -12.92 -12.18 3.81
C ASP A 89 -11.62 -13.01 3.72
N ALA A 90 -10.99 -13.30 4.86
CA ALA A 90 -9.74 -14.05 4.94
C ALA A 90 -9.98 -15.55 4.68
N PRO A 91 -9.57 -16.09 3.51
CA PRO A 91 -9.68 -17.52 3.25
C PRO A 91 -8.82 -18.31 4.24
N PRO A 92 -9.07 -19.61 4.43
CA PRO A 92 -8.10 -20.47 5.11
C PRO A 92 -6.76 -20.41 4.36
N ALA A 93 -5.65 -20.28 5.10
CA ALA A 93 -4.34 -20.51 4.52
C ALA A 93 -4.13 -22.01 4.29
N ASP A 94 -3.38 -22.37 3.25
CA ASP A 94 -2.88 -23.73 3.12
C ASP A 94 -1.94 -24.01 4.32
N PRO A 95 -2.15 -25.11 5.09
CA PRO A 95 -1.35 -25.41 6.28
C PRO A 95 0.15 -25.57 6.01
N TYR A 96 0.55 -25.89 4.78
CA TYR A 96 1.95 -25.99 4.37
C TYR A 96 2.54 -24.64 3.98
N GLU A 97 1.69 -23.66 3.65
CA GLU A 97 2.12 -22.32 3.23
C GLU A 97 2.15 -21.33 4.40
N GLY A 98 1.18 -21.40 5.32
CA GLY A 98 1.01 -20.42 6.38
C GLY A 98 0.36 -20.98 7.65
N THR A 99 0.60 -20.28 8.76
CA THR A 99 0.08 -20.63 10.08
C THR A 99 -0.81 -19.50 10.60
N LEU A 100 -1.93 -19.86 11.25
CA LEU A 100 -2.82 -18.88 11.87
C LEU A 100 -2.09 -18.17 13.02
N LEU A 101 -2.08 -16.84 13.01
CA LEU A 101 -1.46 -16.02 14.05
C LEU A 101 -2.51 -15.40 14.99
N TYR A 102 -3.57 -14.82 14.43
CA TYR A 102 -4.71 -14.23 15.16
C TYR A 102 -6.03 -14.62 14.49
N ASP A 103 -7.04 -14.96 15.29
CA ASP A 103 -8.44 -15.07 14.87
C ASP A 103 -9.34 -14.34 15.88
N GLU A 104 -9.40 -13.02 15.74
CA GLU A 104 -10.13 -12.12 16.66
C GLU A 104 -11.38 -11.56 15.97
N PRO A 105 -12.36 -11.01 16.71
CA PRO A 105 -13.50 -10.33 16.11
C PRO A 105 -13.06 -9.26 15.10
N GLY A 106 -13.46 -9.41 13.85
CA GLY A 106 -13.16 -8.47 12.77
C GLY A 106 -11.84 -8.69 12.04
N VAL A 107 -10.83 -9.32 12.65
CA VAL A 107 -9.50 -9.52 12.03
C VAL A 107 -9.03 -10.97 12.09
N ARG A 108 -8.50 -11.46 10.98
CA ARG A 108 -7.79 -12.74 10.90
C ARG A 108 -6.42 -12.52 10.27
N SER A 109 -5.43 -13.22 10.79
CA SER A 109 -4.05 -13.08 10.32
C SER A 109 -3.33 -14.41 10.20
N TYR A 110 -2.41 -14.46 9.23
CA TYR A 110 -1.60 -15.62 8.95
C TYR A 110 -0.15 -15.21 8.77
N ILE A 111 0.76 -16.02 9.30
CA ILE A 111 2.20 -15.89 9.11
C ILE A 111 2.67 -16.87 8.02
N PHE A 112 3.54 -16.39 7.13
CA PHE A 112 4.12 -17.15 6.03
C PHE A 112 5.63 -17.01 6.05
N ALA A 113 6.34 -18.10 5.74
CA ALA A 113 7.79 -18.06 5.57
C ALA A 113 8.22 -17.41 4.24
N GLN A 114 7.34 -17.44 3.23
CA GLN A 114 7.63 -16.94 1.89
C GLN A 114 6.70 -15.79 1.50
N ARG A 115 7.30 -14.74 0.94
CA ARG A 115 6.58 -13.56 0.42
C ARG A 115 5.51 -13.93 -0.60
N GLY A 116 5.84 -14.86 -1.51
CA GLY A 116 4.94 -15.29 -2.57
C GLY A 116 3.62 -15.85 -2.04
N HIS A 117 3.68 -16.71 -1.02
CA HIS A 117 2.49 -17.28 -0.39
C HIS A 117 1.64 -16.22 0.29
N ALA A 118 2.26 -15.28 1.01
CA ALA A 118 1.54 -14.20 1.66
C ALA A 118 0.81 -13.30 0.64
N ILE A 119 1.46 -12.96 -0.48
CA ILE A 119 0.84 -12.17 -1.55
C ILE A 119 -0.27 -12.96 -2.26
N ALA A 120 -0.06 -14.24 -2.53
CA ALA A 120 -1.10 -15.08 -3.13
C ALA A 120 -2.32 -15.18 -2.21
N HIS A 121 -2.11 -15.35 -0.90
CA HIS A 121 -3.19 -15.33 0.08
C HIS A 121 -3.92 -13.99 0.09
N PHE A 122 -3.19 -12.88 0.11
CA PHE A 122 -3.75 -11.53 0.03
C PHE A 122 -4.60 -11.31 -1.23
N LEU A 123 -4.10 -11.72 -2.40
CA LEU A 123 -4.84 -11.56 -3.66
C LEU A 123 -6.10 -12.44 -3.70
N ARG A 124 -6.05 -13.65 -3.12
CA ARG A 124 -7.25 -14.48 -2.95
C ARG A 124 -8.29 -13.83 -2.04
N ALA A 125 -7.86 -13.21 -0.95
CA ALA A 125 -8.74 -12.55 0.01
C ALA A 125 -9.36 -11.25 -0.52
N THR A 126 -8.60 -10.52 -1.35
CA THR A 126 -8.97 -9.16 -1.79
C THR A 126 -9.49 -9.08 -3.21
N HIS A 127 -9.30 -10.14 -4.00
CA HIS A 127 -9.52 -10.15 -5.44
C HIS A 127 -8.70 -9.11 -6.22
N GLY A 128 -7.70 -8.48 -5.59
CA GLY A 128 -6.80 -7.50 -6.23
C GLY A 128 -7.41 -6.11 -6.50
N LEU A 129 -8.73 -5.94 -6.36
CA LEU A 129 -9.39 -4.66 -6.59
C LEU A 129 -9.06 -3.66 -5.49
N GLY A 130 -8.63 -2.45 -5.86
CA GLY A 130 -8.22 -1.45 -4.87
C GLY A 130 -6.90 -1.79 -4.18
N ALA A 131 -6.12 -2.75 -4.69
CA ALA A 131 -4.88 -3.19 -4.05
C ALA A 131 -3.65 -2.52 -4.67
N ALA A 132 -2.62 -2.31 -3.85
CA ALA A 132 -1.28 -1.95 -4.30
C ALA A 132 -0.26 -2.96 -3.78
N LEU A 133 0.75 -3.26 -4.60
CA LEU A 133 1.83 -4.19 -4.31
C LEU A 133 3.18 -3.49 -4.34
N SER A 134 4.09 -3.90 -3.47
CA SER A 134 5.48 -3.48 -3.54
C SER A 134 6.19 -4.22 -4.66
N LEU A 135 6.39 -3.56 -5.80
CA LEU A 135 7.03 -4.11 -6.99
C LEU A 135 8.11 -3.15 -7.51
N LEU A 136 9.00 -3.68 -8.36
CA LEU A 136 9.98 -2.88 -9.12
C LEU A 136 10.88 -1.99 -8.23
N SER A 137 11.21 -2.47 -7.03
CA SER A 137 12.13 -1.83 -6.09
C SER A 137 12.94 -2.89 -5.33
N ARG A 138 14.09 -2.51 -4.78
CA ARG A 138 14.97 -3.42 -4.02
C ARG A 138 14.37 -3.87 -2.69
N ARG A 139 13.53 -3.03 -2.08
CA ARG A 139 12.90 -3.26 -0.79
C ARG A 139 11.51 -2.65 -0.76
N ALA A 140 10.62 -3.24 0.03
CA ALA A 140 9.31 -2.68 0.31
C ALA A 140 9.40 -1.40 1.16
N PRO A 141 8.43 -0.48 1.03
CA PRO A 141 8.37 0.73 1.85
C PRO A 141 8.04 0.41 3.32
N GLU A 142 8.71 1.13 4.22
CA GLU A 142 8.42 1.06 5.65
C GLU A 142 7.12 1.81 5.97
N LEU A 143 6.30 1.24 6.84
CA LEU A 143 4.99 1.76 7.18
C LEU A 143 5.03 3.21 7.70
N ARG A 144 6.04 3.56 8.50
CA ARG A 144 6.26 4.93 8.99
C ARG A 144 6.42 5.97 7.88
N HIS A 145 7.05 5.60 6.76
CA HIS A 145 7.24 6.52 5.65
C HIS A 145 5.96 6.68 4.84
N ILE A 146 5.20 5.59 4.63
CA ILE A 146 3.87 5.65 4.02
C ILE A 146 2.97 6.58 4.84
N ARG A 147 2.83 6.33 6.15
CA ARG A 147 1.99 7.14 7.04
C ARG A 147 2.36 8.62 7.01
N ARG A 148 3.64 8.92 7.26
CA ARG A 148 4.15 10.31 7.30
C ARG A 148 3.81 11.08 6.03
N TRP A 149 4.09 10.49 4.87
CA TRP A 149 3.95 11.20 3.62
C TRP A 149 2.53 11.24 3.08
N THR A 150 1.72 10.23 3.36
CA THR A 150 0.28 10.27 3.08
C THR A 150 -0.40 11.35 3.92
N GLN A 151 -0.04 11.50 5.20
CA GLN A 151 -0.53 12.60 6.05
C GLN A 151 -0.11 13.97 5.49
N ALA A 152 1.15 14.11 5.08
CA ALA A 152 1.64 15.36 4.46
C ALA A 152 0.87 15.69 3.17
N LEU A 153 0.59 14.70 2.32
CA LEU A 153 -0.17 14.88 1.09
C LEU A 153 -1.60 15.39 1.35
N PHE A 154 -2.27 14.84 2.37
CA PHE A 154 -3.66 15.17 2.72
C PHE A 154 -3.80 16.24 3.81
N THR A 155 -2.75 17.02 4.06
CA THR A 155 -2.84 18.16 4.98
C THR A 155 -3.86 19.20 4.48
N GLU A 156 -4.01 19.34 3.16
CA GLU A 156 -5.09 20.10 2.53
C GLU A 156 -6.15 19.16 1.93
N PRO A 157 -7.46 19.50 1.99
CA PRO A 157 -8.51 18.70 1.38
C PRO A 157 -8.31 18.50 -0.13
N ALA A 158 -8.39 17.25 -0.59
CA ALA A 158 -8.27 16.88 -2.01
C ALA A 158 -9.55 17.17 -2.82
N VAL A 159 -10.19 18.33 -2.63
CA VAL A 159 -11.46 18.66 -3.31
C VAL A 159 -11.25 18.72 -4.82
N GLY A 160 -12.04 17.93 -5.57
CA GLY A 160 -11.99 17.88 -7.03
C GLY A 160 -10.73 17.20 -7.59
N ARG A 161 -10.05 16.36 -6.81
CA ARG A 161 -8.88 15.59 -7.25
C ARG A 161 -9.14 14.10 -7.03
N SER A 162 -8.64 13.27 -7.94
CA SER A 162 -8.62 11.83 -7.71
C SER A 162 -7.76 11.47 -6.50
N THR A 163 -8.27 10.54 -5.70
CA THR A 163 -7.55 9.91 -4.58
C THR A 163 -7.11 8.48 -4.90
N GLN A 164 -7.33 8.03 -6.16
CA GLN A 164 -6.97 6.69 -6.62
C GLN A 164 -5.48 6.65 -7.00
N LEU A 165 -4.66 6.14 -6.07
CA LEU A 165 -3.22 6.03 -6.26
C LEU A 165 -2.90 4.94 -7.27
N LEU A 166 -2.26 5.33 -8.38
CA LEU A 166 -1.66 4.41 -9.34
C LEU A 166 -0.30 3.91 -8.84
N ALA A 167 0.55 4.80 -8.34
CA ALA A 167 1.85 4.43 -7.80
C ALA A 167 2.38 5.45 -6.79
N GLY A 168 3.08 4.97 -5.76
CA GLY A 168 3.70 5.81 -4.73
C GLY A 168 5.11 5.35 -4.40
N TRP A 169 6.08 6.25 -4.34
CA TRP A 169 7.42 5.96 -3.81
C TRP A 169 7.62 6.66 -2.46
N PHE A 170 8.35 6.01 -1.54
CA PHE A 170 8.44 6.44 -0.15
C PHE A 170 9.88 6.33 0.36
N ALA A 171 10.51 7.49 0.59
CA ALA A 171 11.84 7.61 1.14
C ALA A 171 11.83 8.37 2.48
N THR A 172 12.97 8.41 3.16
CA THR A 172 13.10 9.15 4.41
C THR A 172 12.97 10.67 4.21
N SER A 173 13.45 11.18 3.06
CA SER A 173 13.47 12.61 2.72
C SER A 173 12.23 13.11 1.98
N GLY A 174 11.41 12.21 1.44
CA GLY A 174 10.21 12.58 0.68
C GLY A 174 9.44 11.37 0.15
N ALA A 175 8.36 11.67 -0.56
CA ALA A 175 7.57 10.72 -1.31
C ALA A 175 7.04 11.36 -2.59
N GLY A 176 6.63 10.52 -3.55
CA GLY A 176 5.92 10.94 -4.73
C GLY A 176 4.73 10.03 -4.98
N PHE A 177 3.64 10.64 -5.44
CA PHE A 177 2.34 10.01 -5.61
C PHE A 177 1.82 10.30 -7.01
N LEU A 178 1.50 9.24 -7.74
CA LEU A 178 0.87 9.30 -9.05
C LEU A 178 -0.58 8.81 -8.92
N PHE A 179 -1.53 9.64 -9.32
CA PHE A 179 -2.96 9.35 -9.27
C PHE A 179 -3.52 9.07 -10.66
N ILE A 180 -4.46 8.12 -10.72
CA ILE A 180 -5.33 7.90 -11.89
C ILE A 180 -6.28 9.11 -12.01
N PRO A 181 -6.64 9.56 -13.22
CA PRO A 181 -7.68 10.56 -13.43
C PRO A 181 -8.99 10.24 -12.69
N ALA A 182 -9.76 11.26 -12.27
CA ALA A 182 -11.09 11.02 -11.69
C ALA A 182 -12.10 10.65 -12.79
N ASP A 183 -11.94 11.25 -13.98
CA ASP A 183 -12.70 10.99 -15.19
C ASP A 183 -11.76 10.70 -16.38
N ALA A 184 -12.25 10.01 -17.40
CA ALA A 184 -11.44 9.58 -18.55
C ALA A 184 -10.84 10.74 -19.37
N ASP A 185 -11.44 11.92 -19.30
CA ASP A 185 -10.99 13.14 -20.00
C ASP A 185 -10.06 14.01 -19.13
N GLU A 186 -9.76 13.58 -17.91
CA GLU A 186 -8.84 14.28 -17.02
C GLU A 186 -7.41 13.70 -17.09
N PRO A 187 -6.38 14.51 -16.81
CA PRO A 187 -5.01 14.04 -16.83
C PRO A 187 -4.64 13.28 -15.55
N PHE A 188 -3.66 12.38 -15.66
CA PHE A 188 -2.96 11.82 -14.51
C PHE A 188 -2.27 12.93 -13.72
N ALA A 189 -2.25 12.83 -12.40
CA ALA A 189 -1.64 13.85 -11.54
C ALA A 189 -0.51 13.27 -10.68
N TYR A 190 0.64 13.93 -10.72
CA TYR A 190 1.82 13.59 -9.93
C TYR A 190 2.14 14.67 -8.90
N PHE A 191 2.35 14.24 -7.66
CA PHE A 191 2.69 15.09 -6.51
C PHE A 191 3.98 14.59 -5.87
N GLU A 192 4.80 15.52 -5.38
CA GLU A 192 5.93 15.23 -4.50
C GLU A 192 5.76 15.98 -3.20
N VAL A 193 6.08 15.31 -2.09
CA VAL A 193 6.16 15.89 -0.76
C VAL A 193 7.56 15.59 -0.23
N ALA A 194 8.20 16.58 0.36
CA ALA A 194 9.55 16.46 0.88
C ALA A 194 9.69 17.25 2.19
N ILE A 195 10.76 16.98 2.94
CA ILE A 195 11.18 17.88 4.00
C ILE A 195 11.67 19.17 3.31
N GLU A 196 11.04 20.31 3.58
CA GLU A 196 11.62 21.61 3.21
C GLU A 196 13.00 21.70 3.89
N GLY A 197 14.04 21.81 3.06
CA GLY A 197 15.42 21.99 3.52
C GLY A 197 15.70 23.42 3.93
#